data_AF-V4BA75-F1
#
_entry.id   AF-V4BA75-F1
#
_cell.length_a   1.000
_cell.length_b   1.000
_cell.length_c   1.000
_cell.angle_alpha   90.00
_cell.angle_beta   90.00
_cell.angle_gamma   90.00
#
_symmetry.space_group_name_H-M   'P 1'
#
loop_
_entity.id
_entity.type
_entity.pdbx_description
1 polymer ?
#
loop_
_entity_poly.entity_id
_entity_poly.type
_entity_poly.pdbx_seq_one_letter_code
_entity_poly.pdbx_strand_id
1 'polypeptide(L)'
;MANKFGLGSLPLESKNPMTTFIHKAKPFFVDQIGDTLQGDIDMNNFKITNLKFPGNDNDAVNKKYLLDQIQIDKDHVENRITDVKRYLRRNIKNLVDEPKLQQELTSLKRLIQVDKTSQLQNLISNLDDKITKVNLLVSRIHDDFLRQEKKLTKLEAIVTDKSYFQSSIRK
;
A
#
# COMPACT_ATOMS: atom_id res chain seq x y z
N MET A 1 -6.70 -112.11 -71.57
CA MET A 1 -7.91 -112.04 -70.73
C MET A 1 -7.62 -111.15 -69.53
N ALA A 2 -8.57 -110.28 -69.17
CA ALA A 2 -8.43 -109.22 -68.18
C ALA A 2 -8.31 -109.72 -66.73
N ASN A 3 -7.80 -108.86 -65.83
CA ASN A 3 -8.34 -108.44 -64.50
C ASN A 3 -7.21 -107.69 -63.73
N LYS A 4 -7.27 -106.36 -63.48
CA LYS A 4 -7.87 -105.64 -62.31
C LYS A 4 -7.61 -106.40 -60.99
N PHE A 5 -7.01 -105.88 -59.92
CA PHE A 5 -7.19 -104.64 -59.14
C PHE A 5 -5.91 -104.37 -58.30
N GLY A 6 -5.52 -103.13 -58.03
CA GLY A 6 -5.83 -102.54 -56.73
C GLY A 6 -4.80 -101.44 -56.37
N LEU A 7 -5.28 -100.22 -56.26
CA LEU A 7 -4.56 -99.03 -55.81
C LEU A 7 -4.19 -99.17 -54.33
N GLY A 8 -2.92 -98.93 -54.00
CA GLY A 8 -2.43 -98.77 -52.64
C GLY A 8 -1.14 -97.94 -52.65
N SER A 9 -1.29 -96.62 -52.59
CA SER A 9 -0.19 -95.66 -52.47
C SER A 9 0.36 -95.64 -51.04
N LEU A 10 1.67 -95.88 -50.89
CA LEU A 10 2.42 -95.59 -49.67
C LEU A 10 2.97 -94.15 -49.78
N PRO A 11 2.73 -93.27 -48.79
CA PRO A 11 3.20 -91.89 -48.84
C PRO A 11 4.69 -91.80 -48.43
N LEU A 12 5.51 -91.16 -49.27
CA LEU A 12 6.85 -90.72 -48.91
C LEU A 12 6.76 -89.35 -48.24
N GLU A 13 7.11 -89.32 -46.97
CA GLU A 13 7.12 -88.15 -46.10
C GLU A 13 8.25 -87.18 -46.52
N SER A 14 7.92 -86.11 -47.25
CA SER A 14 8.84 -84.97 -47.41
C SER A 14 8.48 -83.89 -46.39
N LYS A 15 9.14 -83.91 -45.24
CA LYS A 15 9.17 -82.75 -44.34
C LYS A 15 9.83 -81.60 -45.11
N ASN A 16 9.04 -80.64 -45.56
CA ASN A 16 9.58 -79.32 -45.88
C ASN A 16 10.25 -78.80 -44.59
N PRO A 17 11.56 -78.48 -44.60
CA PRO A 17 12.11 -77.70 -43.52
C PRO A 17 11.49 -76.31 -43.67
N MET A 18 10.42 -76.05 -42.93
CA MET A 18 10.01 -74.70 -42.61
C MET A 18 11.24 -74.07 -41.97
N THR A 19 11.95 -73.25 -42.75
CA THR A 19 13.03 -72.41 -42.26
C THR A 19 12.41 -71.54 -41.18
N THR A 20 12.58 -71.96 -39.93
CA THR A 20 12.38 -71.10 -38.78
C THR A 20 13.36 -69.95 -38.96
N PHE A 21 12.87 -68.87 -39.57
CA PHE A 21 13.50 -67.57 -39.45
C PHE A 21 13.40 -67.22 -37.96
N ILE A 22 14.40 -67.67 -37.21
CA ILE A 22 14.65 -67.17 -35.88
C ILE A 22 14.95 -65.69 -36.11
N HIS A 23 13.94 -64.84 -35.95
CA HIS A 23 14.14 -63.44 -35.61
C HIS A 23 14.79 -63.45 -34.22
N LYS A 24 16.08 -63.78 -34.18
CA LYS A 24 16.96 -63.51 -33.07
C LYS A 24 16.76 -62.03 -32.87
N ALA A 25 16.12 -61.64 -31.77
CA ALA A 25 15.88 -60.25 -31.45
C ALA A 25 17.22 -59.53 -31.65
N LYS A 26 17.34 -58.79 -32.75
CA LYS A 26 18.47 -57.91 -32.97
C LYS A 26 18.29 -56.92 -31.84
N PRO A 27 19.21 -56.86 -30.85
CA PRO A 27 19.13 -55.76 -29.92
C PRO A 27 19.17 -54.49 -30.77
N PHE A 28 18.22 -53.57 -30.54
CA PHE A 28 18.11 -52.32 -31.28
C PHE A 28 19.29 -51.41 -30.90
N PHE A 29 20.49 -51.81 -31.29
CA PHE A 29 21.67 -50.98 -31.26
C PHE A 29 21.84 -50.41 -32.65
N VAL A 30 21.94 -49.09 -32.69
CA VAL A 30 22.27 -48.32 -33.89
C VAL A 30 23.67 -48.77 -34.32
N ASP A 31 23.83 -49.29 -35.54
CA ASP A 31 25.16 -49.67 -36.04
C ASP A 31 25.95 -48.38 -36.29
N GLN A 32 27.21 -48.34 -35.85
CA GLN A 32 27.89 -47.12 -35.35
C GLN A 32 28.01 -45.93 -36.33
N ILE A 33 27.66 -46.08 -37.62
CA ILE A 33 27.74 -45.01 -38.62
C ILE A 33 26.61 -45.15 -39.66
N GLY A 34 25.76 -44.12 -39.75
CA GLY A 34 24.78 -43.95 -40.84
C GLY A 34 23.39 -44.54 -40.62
N ASP A 35 23.16 -45.22 -39.50
CA ASP A 35 21.84 -45.73 -39.14
C ASP A 35 20.97 -44.61 -38.53
N THR A 36 19.68 -44.59 -38.87
CA THR A 36 18.75 -43.51 -38.52
C THR A 36 17.72 -44.00 -37.52
N LEU A 37 17.63 -43.35 -36.37
CA LEU A 37 16.51 -43.57 -35.45
C LEU A 37 15.25 -42.93 -36.06
N GLN A 38 14.24 -43.75 -36.35
CA GLN A 38 12.92 -43.30 -36.77
C GLN A 38 11.94 -43.38 -35.59
N GLY A 39 11.08 -42.37 -35.44
CA GLY A 39 10.09 -42.29 -34.36
C GLY A 39 10.65 -41.68 -33.06
N ASP A 40 9.83 -41.72 -32.01
CA ASP A 40 10.18 -41.18 -30.70
C ASP A 40 11.20 -42.08 -29.98
N ILE A 41 12.16 -41.45 -29.29
CA ILE A 41 13.16 -42.15 -28.48
C ILE A 41 12.74 -42.09 -27.01
N ASP A 42 12.29 -43.22 -26.47
CA ASP A 42 12.03 -43.37 -25.03
C ASP A 42 13.29 -43.85 -24.29
N MET A 43 13.88 -42.97 -23.49
CA MET A 43 15.04 -43.27 -22.63
C MET A 43 14.64 -43.72 -21.22
N ASN A 44 13.36 -44.01 -20.97
CA ASN A 44 12.79 -44.18 -19.63
C ASN A 44 13.26 -43.03 -18.69
N ASN A 45 13.59 -43.36 -17.45
CA ASN A 45 14.12 -42.39 -16.47
C ASN A 45 15.66 -42.31 -16.48
N PHE A 46 16.32 -42.68 -17.59
CA PHE A 46 17.77 -42.59 -17.71
C PHE A 46 18.22 -41.22 -18.24
N LYS A 47 19.41 -40.79 -17.82
CA LYS A 47 20.02 -39.53 -18.25
C LYS A 47 20.78 -39.72 -19.56
N ILE A 48 20.70 -38.73 -20.44
CA ILE A 48 21.64 -38.59 -21.56
C ILE A 48 22.81 -37.74 -21.08
N THR A 49 24.02 -38.31 -21.11
CA THR A 49 25.24 -37.63 -20.65
C THR A 49 26.14 -37.26 -21.83
N ASN A 50 27.14 -36.41 -21.59
CA ASN A 50 28.15 -36.01 -22.58
C ASN A 50 27.61 -35.29 -23.83
N LEU A 51 26.46 -34.63 -23.73
CA LEU A 51 25.97 -33.74 -24.78
C LEU A 51 26.86 -32.49 -24.91
N LYS A 52 27.26 -32.18 -26.14
CA LYS A 52 27.95 -30.92 -26.46
C LYS A 52 26.99 -29.74 -26.40
N PHE A 53 27.52 -28.54 -26.58
CA PHE A 53 26.70 -27.36 -26.77
C PHE A 53 26.02 -27.44 -28.15
N PRO A 54 24.73 -27.08 -28.24
CA PRO A 54 24.02 -27.09 -29.52
C PRO A 54 24.65 -26.07 -30.47
N GLY A 55 24.81 -26.45 -31.74
CA GLY A 55 25.26 -25.59 -32.83
C GLY A 55 24.14 -25.25 -33.82
N ASN A 56 23.14 -26.13 -33.95
CA ASN A 56 21.98 -25.95 -34.83
C ASN A 56 20.67 -25.93 -34.02
N ASP A 57 19.60 -25.42 -34.65
CA ASP A 57 18.26 -25.30 -34.03
C ASP A 57 17.67 -26.65 -33.59
N ASN A 58 18.07 -27.75 -34.23
CA ASN A 58 17.55 -29.09 -33.97
C ASN A 58 18.42 -29.92 -33.01
N ASP A 59 19.50 -29.35 -32.47
CA ASP A 59 20.40 -30.06 -31.57
C ASP A 59 19.78 -30.20 -30.18
N ALA A 60 20.07 -31.32 -29.50
CA ALA A 60 19.69 -31.50 -28.11
C ALA A 60 20.45 -30.53 -27.19
N VAL A 61 19.73 -29.91 -26.27
CA VAL A 61 20.29 -28.91 -25.34
C VAL A 61 20.67 -29.55 -24.00
N ASN A 62 21.89 -29.29 -23.54
CA ASN A 62 22.31 -29.70 -22.19
C ASN A 62 21.96 -28.63 -21.13
N LYS A 63 21.89 -29.06 -19.85
CA LYS A 63 21.52 -28.18 -18.73
C LYS A 63 22.44 -26.98 -18.55
N LYS A 64 23.76 -27.11 -18.80
CA LYS A 64 24.70 -25.99 -18.66
C LYS A 64 24.38 -24.89 -19.67
N TYR A 65 24.19 -25.25 -20.94
CA TYR A 65 23.79 -24.29 -21.97
C TYR A 65 22.51 -23.56 -21.58
N LEU A 66 21.47 -24.30 -21.14
CA LEU A 66 20.21 -23.69 -20.70
C LEU A 66 20.41 -22.68 -19.56
N LEU A 67 21.22 -23.02 -18.56
CA LEU A 67 21.51 -22.13 -17.44
C LEU A 67 22.35 -20.91 -17.86
N ASP A 68 23.28 -21.07 -18.80
CA ASP A 68 24.08 -19.96 -19.34
C ASP A 68 23.20 -19.00 -20.16
N GLN A 69 22.19 -19.49 -20.89
CA GLN A 69 21.24 -18.64 -21.62
C GLN A 69 20.23 -17.94 -20.70
N ILE A 70 19.77 -18.61 -19.63
CA ILE A 70 18.76 -18.09 -18.68
C ILE A 70 19.42 -17.37 -17.50
N GLN A 71 20.74 -17.18 -17.48
CA GLN A 71 21.40 -16.32 -16.51
C GLN A 71 20.95 -14.87 -16.73
N ILE A 72 19.77 -14.56 -16.19
CA ILE A 72 19.38 -13.21 -15.84
C ILE A 72 20.40 -12.82 -14.80
N ASP A 73 21.35 -12.01 -15.22
CA ASP A 73 22.34 -11.42 -14.35
C ASP A 73 21.59 -10.77 -13.17
N LYS A 74 21.76 -11.36 -11.99
CA LYS A 74 21.13 -10.88 -10.76
C LYS A 74 21.50 -9.40 -10.55
N ASP A 75 22.70 -9.02 -10.96
CA ASP A 75 23.22 -7.67 -10.87
C ASP A 75 22.46 -6.75 -11.84
N HIS A 76 22.10 -7.21 -13.03
CA HIS A 76 21.26 -6.44 -13.96
C HIS A 76 19.88 -6.12 -13.37
N VAL A 77 19.22 -7.10 -12.73
CA VAL A 77 17.92 -6.88 -12.08
C VAL A 77 18.07 -5.94 -10.88
N GLU A 78 19.11 -6.12 -10.08
CA GLU A 78 19.37 -5.29 -8.90
C GLU A 78 19.69 -3.83 -9.28
N ASN A 79 20.43 -3.62 -10.36
CA ASN A 79 20.69 -2.31 -10.93
C ASN A 79 19.39 -1.65 -11.41
N ARG A 80 18.55 -2.37 -12.16
CA ARG A 80 17.23 -1.86 -12.60
C ARG A 80 16.33 -1.47 -11.43
N ILE A 81 16.30 -2.29 -10.36
CA ILE A 81 15.54 -1.98 -9.15
C ILE A 81 16.08 -0.71 -8.47
N THR A 82 17.41 -0.56 -8.43
CA THR A 82 18.07 0.60 -7.83
C THR A 82 17.73 1.89 -8.57
N ASP A 83 17.73 1.87 -9.89
CA ASP A 83 17.38 3.03 -10.72
C ASP A 83 15.91 3.43 -10.55
N VAL A 84 14.99 2.46 -10.54
CA VAL A 84 13.57 2.71 -10.27
C VAL A 84 13.37 3.32 -8.88
N LYS A 85 14.04 2.78 -7.84
CA LYS A 85 14.01 3.36 -6.49
C LYS A 85 14.52 4.80 -6.47
N ARG A 86 15.60 5.09 -7.19
CA ARG A 86 16.17 6.45 -7.27
C ARG A 86 15.21 7.41 -7.96
N TYR A 87 14.59 6.99 -9.06
CA TYR A 87 13.59 7.77 -9.79
C TYR A 87 12.39 8.11 -8.91
N LEU A 88 11.80 7.11 -8.25
CA LEU A 88 10.64 7.33 -7.37
C LEU A 88 10.96 8.27 -6.21
N ARG A 89 12.12 8.10 -5.55
CA ARG A 89 12.56 9.00 -4.47
C ARG A 89 12.66 10.45 -4.91
N ARG A 90 13.25 10.71 -6.08
CA ARG A 90 13.40 12.07 -6.62
C ARG A 90 12.04 12.71 -6.92
N ASN A 91 11.17 11.99 -7.61
CA ASN A 91 9.86 12.52 -8.01
C ASN A 91 8.95 12.78 -6.79
N ILE A 92 8.93 11.87 -5.83
CA ILE A 92 8.15 12.06 -4.59
C ILE A 92 8.70 13.22 -3.77
N LYS A 93 10.03 13.33 -3.62
CA LYS A 93 10.66 14.44 -2.88
C LYS A 93 10.37 15.81 -3.50
N ASN A 94 10.32 15.90 -4.82
CA ASN A 94 10.03 17.16 -5.51
C ASN A 94 8.53 17.55 -5.42
N LEU A 95 7.63 16.59 -5.25
CA LEU A 95 6.18 16.83 -5.06
C LEU A 95 5.86 17.18 -3.60
N VAL A 96 6.62 16.63 -2.65
CA VAL A 96 6.56 16.92 -1.21
C VAL A 96 7.80 17.72 -0.83
N ASP A 97 7.97 18.88 -1.46
CA ASP A 97 9.03 19.83 -1.14
C ASP A 97 8.64 20.51 0.18
N GLU A 98 8.73 19.74 1.28
CA GLU A 98 8.38 20.10 2.65
C GLU A 98 8.74 21.55 3.02
N PRO A 99 9.94 22.09 2.71
CA PRO A 99 10.27 23.47 3.05
C PRO A 99 9.34 24.53 2.43
N LYS A 100 8.84 24.33 1.20
CA LYS A 100 7.91 25.29 0.57
C LYS A 100 6.54 25.27 1.24
N LEU A 101 6.02 24.07 1.52
CA LEU A 101 4.76 23.89 2.25
C LEU A 101 4.84 24.48 3.68
N GLN A 102 5.98 24.29 4.36
CA GLN A 102 6.23 24.90 5.67
C GLN A 102 6.29 26.43 5.61
N GLN A 103 6.88 26.98 4.55
CA GLN A 103 6.93 28.43 4.33
C GLN A 103 5.54 29.02 4.03
N GLU A 104 4.75 28.37 3.19
CA GLU A 104 3.37 28.76 2.90
C GLU A 104 2.49 28.68 4.15
N LEU A 105 2.60 27.59 4.93
CA LEU A 105 1.87 27.42 6.19
C LEU A 105 2.27 28.51 7.20
N THR A 106 3.56 28.84 7.29
CA THR A 106 4.04 29.92 8.15
C THR A 106 3.48 31.27 7.73
N SER A 107 3.42 31.54 6.42
CA SER A 107 2.85 32.79 5.88
C SER A 107 1.36 32.90 6.17
N LEU A 108 0.62 31.80 6.00
CA LEU A 108 -0.81 31.75 6.29
C LEU A 108 -1.12 31.93 7.78
N LYS A 109 -0.32 31.30 8.67
CA LYS A 109 -0.42 31.49 10.13
C LYS A 109 -0.22 32.95 10.54
N ARG A 110 0.78 33.63 9.94
CA ARG A 110 1.05 35.05 10.21
C ARG A 110 -0.13 35.92 9.77
N LEU A 111 -0.67 35.71 8.57
CA LEU A 111 -1.79 36.49 8.04
C LEU A 111 -3.05 36.38 8.93
N ILE A 112 -3.37 35.18 9.42
CA ILE A 112 -4.52 34.95 10.30
C ILE A 112 -4.31 35.58 11.69
N GLN A 113 -3.11 35.48 12.26
CA GLN A 113 -2.83 36.04 13.58
C GLN A 113 -2.90 37.56 13.61
N VAL A 114 -2.34 38.23 12.59
CA VAL A 114 -2.16 39.69 12.63
C VAL A 114 -3.48 40.45 12.44
N ASP A 115 -4.40 39.98 11.60
CA ASP A 115 -5.55 40.81 11.23
C ASP A 115 -6.76 40.62 12.15
N LYS A 116 -7.24 39.39 12.36
CA LYS A 116 -8.48 39.15 13.11
C LYS A 116 -8.29 39.28 14.63
N THR A 117 -7.17 38.78 15.15
CA THR A 117 -6.91 38.80 16.60
C THR A 117 -6.67 40.21 17.09
N SER A 118 -5.88 41.02 16.39
CA SER A 118 -5.61 42.41 16.79
C SER A 118 -6.84 43.30 16.67
N GLN A 119 -7.68 43.13 15.64
CA GLN A 119 -8.96 43.84 15.54
C GLN A 119 -9.90 43.51 16.70
N LEU A 120 -10.03 42.22 17.05
CA LEU A 120 -10.85 41.80 18.20
C LEU A 120 -10.30 42.33 19.53
N GLN A 121 -8.98 42.30 19.73
CA GLN A 121 -8.33 42.84 20.93
C GLN A 121 -8.61 44.32 21.12
N ASN A 122 -8.54 45.12 20.05
CA ASN A 122 -8.85 46.55 20.10
C ASN A 122 -10.32 46.81 20.47
N LEU A 123 -11.25 46.03 19.91
CA LEU A 123 -12.67 46.13 20.26
C LEU A 123 -12.92 45.75 21.72
N ILE A 124 -12.27 44.70 22.24
CA ILE A 124 -12.36 44.28 23.64
C ILE A 124 -11.84 45.39 24.56
N SER A 125 -10.65 45.94 24.29
CA SER A 125 -10.09 47.03 25.10
C SER A 125 -11.01 48.25 25.14
N ASN A 126 -11.63 48.61 24.01
CA ASN A 126 -12.59 49.71 23.96
C ASN A 126 -13.86 49.44 24.77
N LEU A 127 -14.32 48.19 24.80
CA LEU A 127 -15.46 47.79 25.63
C LEU A 127 -15.10 47.80 27.11
N ASP A 128 -13.92 47.31 27.49
CA ASP A 128 -13.42 47.31 28.86
C ASP A 128 -13.31 48.73 29.43
N ASP A 129 -12.82 49.69 28.63
CA ASP A 129 -12.79 51.11 29.01
C ASP A 129 -14.20 51.68 29.26
N LYS A 130 -15.17 51.31 28.41
CA LYS A 130 -16.56 51.75 28.57
C LYS A 130 -17.20 51.13 29.81
N ILE A 131 -16.99 49.83 30.04
CA ILE A 131 -17.47 49.12 31.23
C ILE A 131 -16.88 49.75 32.50
N THR A 132 -15.59 50.07 32.49
CA THR A 132 -14.90 50.72 33.60
C THR A 132 -15.50 52.09 33.92
N LYS A 133 -15.79 52.90 32.90
CA LYS A 133 -16.46 54.20 33.06
C LYS A 133 -17.87 54.05 33.63
N VAL A 134 -18.65 53.09 33.15
CA VAL A 134 -20.01 52.81 33.66
C VAL A 134 -19.94 52.37 35.13
N ASN A 135 -19.05 51.45 35.48
CA ASN A 135 -18.89 50.97 36.85
C ASN A 135 -18.57 52.13 37.82
N LEU A 136 -17.67 53.02 37.42
CA LEU A 136 -17.32 54.20 38.21
C LEU A 136 -18.52 55.14 38.43
N LEU A 137 -19.34 55.35 37.39
CA LEU A 137 -20.56 56.16 37.51
C LEU A 137 -21.58 55.50 38.44
N VAL A 138 -21.78 54.18 38.34
CA VAL A 138 -22.66 53.42 39.22
C VAL A 138 -22.21 53.53 40.67
N SER A 139 -20.91 53.38 40.96
CA SER A 139 -20.37 53.56 42.31
C SER A 139 -20.65 54.96 42.87
N ARG A 140 -20.45 56.01 42.06
CA ARG A 140 -20.76 57.39 42.48
C ARG A 140 -22.24 57.60 42.78
N ILE A 141 -23.12 57.09 41.92
CA ILE A 141 -24.58 57.16 42.13
C ILE A 141 -24.96 56.42 43.41
N HIS A 142 -24.37 55.26 43.67
CA HIS A 142 -24.61 54.50 44.89
C HIS A 142 -24.18 55.27 46.15
N ASP A 143 -22.99 55.88 46.13
CA ASP A 143 -22.51 56.71 47.24
C ASP A 143 -23.42 57.91 47.50
N ASP A 144 -23.89 58.57 46.44
CA ASP A 144 -24.81 59.71 46.53
C ASP A 144 -26.17 59.30 47.09
N PHE A 145 -26.70 58.14 46.67
CA PHE A 145 -27.92 57.57 47.22
C PHE A 145 -27.79 57.32 48.73
N LEU A 146 -26.71 56.67 49.18
CA LEU A 146 -26.46 56.42 50.61
C LEU A 146 -26.37 57.73 51.41
N ARG A 147 -25.81 58.80 50.83
CA ARG A 147 -25.78 60.12 51.47
C ARG A 147 -27.18 60.72 51.59
N GLN A 148 -28.01 60.58 50.57
CA GLN A 148 -29.39 61.08 50.57
C GLN A 148 -30.27 60.30 51.55
N GLU A 149 -30.16 58.97 51.57
CA GLU A 149 -30.86 58.09 52.51
C GLU A 149 -30.58 58.51 53.96
N LYS A 150 -29.30 58.74 54.33
CA LYS A 150 -28.92 59.24 55.66
C LYS A 150 -29.56 60.59 55.99
N LYS A 151 -29.70 61.49 55.02
CA LYS A 151 -30.38 62.79 55.24
C LYS A 151 -31.88 62.59 55.46
N LEU A 152 -32.51 61.70 54.70
CA LEU A 152 -33.92 61.37 54.83
C LEU A 152 -34.22 60.76 56.21
N THR A 153 -33.43 59.78 56.67
CA THR A 153 -33.60 59.19 58.01
C THR A 153 -33.52 60.24 59.12
N LYS A 154 -32.62 61.23 59.00
CA LYS A 154 -32.53 62.34 59.97
C LYS A 154 -33.79 63.21 59.95
N LEU A 155 -34.34 63.50 58.77
CA LEU A 155 -35.59 64.27 58.64
C LEU A 155 -36.79 63.51 59.19
N GLU A 156 -36.90 62.21 58.90
CA GLU A 156 -37.95 61.34 59.43
C GLU A 156 -37.92 61.29 60.97
N ALA A 157 -36.73 61.21 61.57
CA ALA A 157 -36.56 61.25 63.02
C ALA A 157 -37.05 62.58 63.62
N ILE A 158 -36.74 63.73 62.99
CA ILE A 158 -37.19 65.06 63.43
C ILE A 158 -38.71 65.18 63.35
N VAL A 159 -39.32 64.73 62.25
CA VAL A 159 -40.77 64.84 62.04
C VAL A 159 -41.55 63.91 62.97
N THR A 160 -41.00 62.74 63.30
CA THR A 160 -41.66 61.74 64.16
C THR A 160 -41.53 62.06 65.66
N ASP A 161 -40.62 62.96 66.03
CA ASP A 161 -40.48 63.41 67.42
C ASP A 161 -41.70 64.22 67.87
N LYS A 162 -42.65 63.50 68.51
CA LYS A 162 -43.90 64.04 69.06
C LYS A 162 -43.71 65.13 70.13
N SER A 163 -42.49 65.34 70.64
CA SER A 163 -42.21 66.37 71.67
C SER A 163 -42.45 67.81 71.16
N TYR A 164 -42.26 68.06 69.86
CA TYR A 164 -42.52 69.38 69.25
C TYR A 164 -44.02 69.70 69.16
N PHE A 165 -44.87 68.71 68.91
CA PHE A 165 -46.32 68.92 68.84
C PHE A 165 -47.00 68.98 70.21
N GLN A 166 -46.48 68.26 71.21
CA GLN A 166 -47.09 68.23 72.56
C GLN A 166 -46.83 69.48 73.40
N SER A 167 -45.73 70.21 73.15
CA SER A 167 -45.43 71.47 73.86
C SER A 167 -46.31 72.64 73.40
N SER A 168 -46.86 72.59 72.18
CA SER A 168 -47.74 73.62 71.62
C SER A 168 -49.23 73.47 72.00
N ILE A 169 -49.61 72.35 72.62
CA ILE A 169 -51.00 72.05 73.02
C ILE A 169 -51.25 72.26 74.54
N ARG A 170 -50.22 72.51 75.36
CA ARG A 170 -50.36 72.79 76.81
C ARG A 170 -50.29 74.29 77.18
N LYS A 171 -50.99 75.15 76.45
CA LYS A 171 -51.35 76.51 76.92
C LYS A 171 -52.86 76.60 77.00
#